data_AF-K9QZH9-F1
#
_entry.id   AF-K9QZH9-F1
#
_cell.length_a   1.000
_cell.length_b   1.000
_cell.length_c   1.000
_cell.angle_alpha   90.00
_cell.angle_beta   90.00
_cell.angle_gamma   90.00
#
_symmetry.space_group_name_H-M   'P 1'
#
loop_
_entity.id
_entity.type
_entity.pdbx_description
1 polymer ?
#
loop_
_entity_poly.entity_id
_entity_poly.type
_entity_poly.pdbx_seq_one_letter_code
_entity_poly.pdbx_strand_id
1 'polypeptide(L)'
;MAGVLTAGPASVPKKLSVQSPIQSERVGQKSTQESSSTFPDADLTPPEFLQVDHSIDTARSYINKKYQSTLYKVKEKLQSKNTHTLPESTDLRIVAAVPDEPDMRAEFSPSVDDISSPDALESDDPMTQVIPVSQLDDVQPSDWAFGALQSIGERYGCVNYAGKTYSGNRAISRYEFAAGLEACLQQIDELITSNRDNTIEPEDLILLQRLQAEVKEELAQLQQKVTGIQGKTNEIAANQFSTTTRLFGQAIFSIQGTNSNDVDLFPRDGVPERQGRTNLTFNNSVQLTLATSFTGRDLLLTGLSAGNLGSNASSVFTNMGRLGFESNTDNNLVINDLSYRFALSDNLGVVVGTAGVNPVNTFRGINPLEGSGDGAISLFGQRNPILAIGNGTGGIGFDWQISDRISLQGIYSSEIPSFPGNNRLGGLFGGRFTVGTQLTLAPTNNLDIGIHYLYSHSPDDLLGTGIGDAQLISPFADSTAFNTHAVGATVAWRVNPNFQLGAWGGYSVSHPENLSGSVDITNWMLFAAFPNLLRSGNLGGILVGQPPKITSSTLPDGFNFPNFSEGGTPGGRRDTSLHIEMFYRAQLTEHLALTPGFLVVLNPDHNAANDSLFVGTLRATFRF
;
A
#
# COMPACT_ATOMS: atom_id res chain seq x y z
N MET A 1 -7.61 -57.66 -28.30
CA MET A 1 -6.86 -58.92 -28.50
C MET A 1 -5.42 -58.68 -28.09
N ALA A 2 -4.88 -59.58 -27.26
CA ALA A 2 -3.55 -59.53 -26.69
C ALA A 2 -2.46 -59.95 -27.69
N GLY A 3 -1.22 -59.52 -27.44
CA GLY A 3 -0.02 -60.01 -28.11
C GLY A 3 1.26 -59.44 -27.51
N VAL A 4 1.82 -60.17 -26.54
CA VAL A 4 3.11 -59.98 -25.85
C VAL A 4 4.13 -61.00 -26.42
N LEU A 5 5.43 -60.77 -26.15
CA LEU A 5 6.63 -61.67 -26.10
C LEU A 5 7.73 -61.17 -27.07
N THR A 6 9.05 -61.07 -26.77
CA THR A 6 9.93 -61.56 -25.66
C THR A 6 11.34 -60.96 -25.78
N ALA A 7 12.06 -60.87 -24.66
CA ALA A 7 13.47 -60.47 -24.49
C ALA A 7 14.48 -61.61 -24.80
N GLY A 8 15.69 -61.34 -25.35
CA GLY A 8 17.00 -61.19 -24.64
C GLY A 8 18.04 -62.18 -25.20
N PRO A 9 19.32 -62.29 -24.73
CA PRO A 9 20.25 -61.30 -24.14
C PRO A 9 21.77 -61.44 -24.57
N ALA A 10 22.59 -60.46 -24.15
CA ALA A 10 23.99 -60.47 -23.65
C ALA A 10 25.22 -60.98 -24.47
N SER A 11 26.29 -60.16 -24.54
CA SER A 11 27.61 -60.47 -23.92
C SER A 11 28.65 -59.33 -24.02
N VAL A 12 29.33 -59.05 -22.90
CA VAL A 12 30.58 -58.25 -22.74
C VAL A 12 31.67 -59.23 -22.25
N PRO A 13 32.97 -59.00 -22.52
CA PRO A 13 33.98 -58.89 -21.43
C PRO A 13 35.15 -57.94 -21.80
N LYS A 14 36.12 -57.48 -20.99
CA LYS A 14 36.55 -57.46 -19.56
C LYS A 14 37.83 -56.59 -19.56
N LYS A 15 38.19 -55.79 -18.55
CA LYS A 15 38.95 -56.10 -17.31
C LYS A 15 39.10 -54.77 -16.53
N LEU A 16 38.68 -54.62 -15.27
CA LEU A 16 39.29 -55.04 -13.97
C LEU A 16 40.59 -54.26 -13.65
N SER A 17 40.84 -53.68 -12.46
CA SER A 17 40.51 -54.09 -11.07
C SER A 17 40.84 -52.96 -10.03
N VAL A 18 40.01 -52.69 -8.99
CA VAL A 18 40.14 -53.08 -7.53
C VAL A 18 41.12 -52.17 -6.73
N GLN A 19 40.89 -51.61 -5.52
CA GLN A 19 40.20 -52.04 -4.28
C GLN A 19 39.88 -50.87 -3.31
N SER A 20 39.10 -51.18 -2.25
CA SER A 20 38.34 -50.33 -1.31
C SER A 20 39.04 -50.06 0.07
N PRO A 21 38.35 -49.88 1.25
CA PRO A 21 38.19 -48.61 1.99
C PRO A 21 38.65 -48.64 3.48
N ILE A 22 38.71 -47.48 4.17
CA ILE A 22 38.88 -47.34 5.65
C ILE A 22 38.05 -46.11 6.09
N GLN A 23 36.97 -46.22 6.87
CA GLN A 23 36.78 -46.43 8.33
C GLN A 23 36.64 -45.12 9.15
N SER A 24 35.79 -45.23 10.18
CA SER A 24 35.07 -44.19 10.91
C SER A 24 35.76 -43.78 12.21
N GLU A 25 35.55 -42.54 12.69
CA GLU A 25 35.71 -42.20 14.11
C GLU A 25 34.59 -41.26 14.61
N ARG A 26 34.05 -41.61 15.77
CA ARG A 26 33.07 -40.87 16.58
C ARG A 26 33.82 -39.95 17.56
N VAL A 27 33.28 -38.77 17.83
CA VAL A 27 33.23 -38.19 19.19
C VAL A 27 31.85 -37.55 19.36
N GLY A 28 31.16 -37.88 20.45
CA GLY A 28 29.87 -37.32 20.81
C GLY A 28 29.97 -36.32 21.95
N GLN A 29 28.91 -35.53 22.12
CA GLN A 29 28.46 -35.08 23.44
C GLN A 29 26.95 -34.85 23.43
N LYS A 30 26.28 -35.49 24.40
CA LYS A 30 24.88 -35.34 24.77
C LYS A 30 24.65 -33.96 25.41
N SER A 31 23.47 -33.38 25.17
CA SER A 31 22.64 -32.91 26.28
C SER A 31 21.16 -33.05 25.92
N THR A 32 20.45 -33.76 26.78
CA THR A 32 19.01 -33.98 26.78
C THR A 32 18.36 -32.82 27.51
N GLN A 33 17.32 -32.20 26.95
CA GLN A 33 16.28 -31.57 27.75
C GLN A 33 14.95 -31.58 26.99
N GLU A 34 14.02 -32.39 27.51
CA GLU A 34 12.59 -32.27 27.24
C GLU A 34 12.10 -30.92 27.77
N SER A 35 11.32 -30.20 26.97
CA SER A 35 10.26 -29.35 27.51
C SER A 35 9.16 -29.19 26.47
N SER A 36 8.04 -29.85 26.76
CA SER A 36 6.73 -29.51 26.24
C SER A 36 6.41 -28.06 26.61
N SER A 37 6.14 -27.21 25.63
CA SER A 37 5.32 -26.02 25.84
C SER A 37 4.48 -25.76 24.59
N THR A 38 3.19 -26.00 24.78
CA THR A 38 2.08 -25.55 23.96
C THR A 38 2.12 -24.02 23.89
N PHE A 39 2.15 -23.43 22.69
CA PHE A 39 1.99 -21.99 22.50
C PHE A 39 0.60 -21.72 21.90
N PRO A 40 -0.18 -20.78 22.46
CA PRO A 40 -1.57 -20.55 22.05
C PRO A 40 -1.66 -19.73 20.76
N ASP A 41 -2.79 -19.93 20.08
CA ASP A 41 -3.23 -19.22 18.89
C ASP A 41 -3.12 -17.69 19.05
N ALA A 42 -2.46 -17.05 18.09
CA ALA A 42 -2.41 -15.60 17.98
C ALA A 42 -3.74 -15.10 17.40
N ASP A 43 -4.65 -14.69 18.28
CA ASP A 43 -5.88 -14.00 17.93
C ASP A 43 -5.55 -12.51 17.65
N LEU A 44 -5.66 -12.11 16.38
CA LEU A 44 -5.50 -10.73 15.94
C LEU A 44 -6.75 -9.93 16.34
N THR A 45 -6.68 -9.25 17.48
CA THR A 45 -7.64 -8.20 17.84
C THR A 45 -7.14 -6.84 17.33
N PRO A 46 -7.99 -6.02 16.68
CA PRO A 46 -7.63 -4.65 16.32
C PRO A 46 -7.47 -3.78 17.59
N PRO A 47 -6.60 -2.76 17.59
CA PRO A 47 -6.47 -1.87 18.74
C PRO A 47 -7.76 -1.10 18.97
N GLU A 48 -8.35 -1.27 20.15
CA GLU A 48 -9.40 -0.41 20.69
C GLU A 48 -8.90 1.04 20.76
N PHE A 49 -9.68 1.95 20.19
CA PHE A 49 -9.50 3.38 20.38
C PHE A 49 -9.79 3.71 21.86
N LEU A 50 -8.75 4.17 22.57
CA LEU A 50 -8.87 4.80 23.88
C LEU A 50 -9.84 5.98 23.80
N GLN A 51 -11.02 5.82 24.42
CA GLN A 51 -11.87 6.95 24.77
C GLN A 51 -11.11 7.82 25.79
N VAL A 52 -10.92 9.09 25.44
CA VAL A 52 -10.40 10.11 26.35
C VAL A 52 -11.51 10.47 27.32
N ASP A 53 -11.35 10.08 28.59
CA ASP A 53 -12.27 10.40 29.67
C ASP A 53 -12.28 11.91 29.96
N HIS A 54 -13.44 12.54 29.79
CA HIS A 54 -13.73 13.95 30.08
C HIS A 54 -13.94 14.21 31.59
N SER A 55 -13.02 13.74 32.45
CA SER A 55 -13.17 13.83 33.92
C SER A 55 -12.35 14.94 34.59
N ILE A 56 -11.45 15.62 33.85
CA ILE A 56 -10.51 16.60 34.42
C ILE A 56 -11.12 18.02 34.53
N ASP A 57 -12.01 18.42 33.61
CA ASP A 57 -12.60 19.78 33.63
C ASP A 57 -13.67 19.97 34.72
N THR A 58 -14.37 18.90 35.09
CA THR A 58 -15.40 18.93 36.15
C THR A 58 -14.79 19.05 37.54
N ALA A 59 -13.59 18.48 37.77
CA ALA A 59 -12.86 18.58 39.02
C ALA A 59 -12.27 19.98 39.24
N ARG A 60 -11.74 20.63 38.19
CA ARG A 60 -11.22 22.01 38.26
C ARG A 60 -12.30 23.04 38.61
N SER A 61 -13.52 22.87 38.10
CA SER A 61 -14.66 23.76 38.39
C SER A 61 -15.12 23.69 39.86
N TYR A 62 -15.07 22.51 40.47
CA TYR A 62 -15.47 22.31 41.86
C TYR A 62 -14.44 22.84 42.87
N ILE A 63 -13.15 22.71 42.54
CA ILE A 63 -12.02 23.19 43.37
C ILE A 63 -11.96 24.73 43.38
N ASN A 64 -12.19 25.38 42.23
CA ASN A 64 -12.19 26.85 42.13
C ASN A 64 -13.32 27.50 42.96
N LYS A 65 -14.51 26.86 43.03
CA LYS A 65 -15.62 27.29 43.89
C LYS A 65 -15.32 27.14 45.38
N LYS A 66 -14.66 26.06 45.80
CA LYS A 66 -14.30 25.83 47.21
C LYS A 66 -13.26 26.84 47.69
N TYR A 67 -12.23 27.11 46.88
CA TYR A 67 -11.20 28.12 47.17
C TYR A 67 -11.76 29.56 47.19
N GLN A 68 -12.63 29.91 46.24
CA GLN A 68 -13.32 31.21 46.26
C GLN A 68 -14.24 31.36 47.48
N SER A 69 -14.91 30.29 47.93
CA SER A 69 -15.77 30.35 49.12
C SER A 69 -14.99 30.58 50.42
N THR A 70 -13.77 30.06 50.51
CA THR A 70 -12.88 30.26 51.66
C THR A 70 -12.30 31.67 51.64
N LEU A 71 -11.92 32.19 50.47
CA LEU A 71 -11.52 33.59 50.28
C LEU A 71 -12.65 34.56 50.59
N TYR A 72 -13.91 34.23 50.22
CA TYR A 72 -15.08 35.04 50.55
C TYR A 72 -15.32 35.09 52.07
N LYS A 73 -15.22 33.97 52.78
CA LYS A 73 -15.37 33.90 54.25
C LYS A 73 -14.27 34.64 55.02
N VAL A 74 -13.06 34.69 54.48
CA VAL A 74 -11.95 35.50 55.04
C VAL A 74 -12.16 36.99 54.77
N LYS A 75 -12.69 37.33 53.58
CA LYS A 75 -13.07 38.71 53.23
C LYS A 75 -14.27 39.19 54.05
N GLU A 76 -15.24 38.32 54.35
CA GLU A 76 -16.41 38.60 55.20
C GLU A 76 -16.02 38.87 56.65
N LYS A 77 -15.03 38.13 57.19
CA LYS A 77 -14.43 38.42 58.51
C LYS A 77 -13.60 39.71 58.57
N LEU A 78 -13.12 40.19 57.42
CA LEU A 78 -12.38 41.46 57.30
C LEU A 78 -13.29 42.65 56.95
N GLN A 79 -14.45 42.41 56.34
CA GLN A 79 -15.43 43.42 55.92
C GLN A 79 -16.60 43.57 56.91
N SER A 80 -16.79 42.65 57.86
CA SER A 80 -17.69 42.83 59.02
C SER A 80 -17.22 43.91 60.02
N LYS A 81 -16.26 44.74 59.62
CA LYS A 81 -15.81 45.94 60.34
C LYS A 81 -16.12 47.26 59.62
N ASN A 82 -16.82 47.26 58.48
CA ASN A 82 -17.31 48.50 57.86
C ASN A 82 -18.53 48.22 56.98
N THR A 83 -19.69 48.77 57.34
CA THR A 83 -20.94 48.69 56.58
C THR A 83 -21.14 49.99 55.80
N HIS A 84 -21.42 49.92 54.49
CA HIS A 84 -22.49 50.70 53.83
C HIS A 84 -22.73 50.28 52.36
N THR A 85 -23.85 49.55 52.17
CA THR A 85 -24.95 49.72 51.20
C THR A 85 -24.74 50.35 49.80
N LEU A 86 -25.16 49.63 48.73
CA LEU A 86 -26.25 49.96 47.75
C LEU A 86 -26.21 49.03 46.49
N PRO A 87 -27.28 48.96 45.64
CA PRO A 87 -27.74 47.74 44.96
C PRO A 87 -27.49 47.65 43.44
N GLU A 88 -27.88 46.49 42.92
CA GLU A 88 -27.80 45.90 41.58
C GLU A 88 -28.85 46.45 40.58
N SER A 89 -28.52 46.45 39.27
CA SER A 89 -29.50 46.46 38.17
C SER A 89 -28.98 45.86 36.85
N THR A 90 -29.57 44.72 36.47
CA THR A 90 -30.25 44.38 35.19
C THR A 90 -29.50 44.37 33.83
N ASP A 91 -29.52 43.17 33.23
CA ASP A 91 -29.31 42.81 31.81
C ASP A 91 -30.40 43.33 30.85
N LEU A 92 -30.06 43.52 29.57
CA LEU A 92 -30.99 43.50 28.42
C LEU A 92 -30.32 43.09 27.07
N ARG A 93 -30.72 41.91 26.60
CA ARG A 93 -31.06 41.37 25.26
C ARG A 93 -30.66 42.00 23.87
N ILE A 94 -30.13 41.10 23.01
CA ILE A 94 -30.54 40.59 21.64
C ILE A 94 -30.57 41.50 20.37
N VAL A 95 -30.18 40.88 19.22
CA VAL A 95 -30.67 40.96 17.78
C VAL A 95 -29.53 41.38 16.81
N ALA A 96 -28.98 40.63 15.83
CA ALA A 96 -29.37 39.82 14.64
C ALA A 96 -29.20 40.53 13.24
N ALA A 97 -28.44 39.87 12.33
CA ALA A 97 -28.60 39.64 10.87
C ALA A 97 -28.41 40.73 9.74
N VAL A 98 -27.36 40.51 8.87
CA VAL A 98 -27.16 40.46 7.35
C VAL A 98 -27.91 41.46 6.39
N PRO A 99 -27.60 41.67 5.06
CA PRO A 99 -26.58 41.12 4.12
C PRO A 99 -25.99 42.04 2.97
N ASP A 100 -25.24 41.39 2.05
CA ASP A 100 -25.10 41.55 0.57
C ASP A 100 -23.83 42.14 -0.12
N GLU A 101 -23.44 41.44 -1.18
CA GLU A 101 -22.31 41.59 -2.15
C GLU A 101 -22.83 42.12 -3.53
N PRO A 102 -21.97 42.60 -4.47
CA PRO A 102 -21.59 41.72 -5.61
C PRO A 102 -20.22 41.97 -6.33
N ASP A 103 -19.63 40.85 -6.78
CA ASP A 103 -18.93 40.49 -8.05
C ASP A 103 -18.13 41.51 -8.94
N MET A 104 -16.89 41.15 -9.31
CA MET A 104 -16.40 41.17 -10.71
C MET A 104 -15.00 40.53 -10.92
N ARG A 105 -14.86 39.87 -12.09
CA ARG A 105 -13.79 39.02 -12.66
C ARG A 105 -12.46 39.73 -13.02
N ALA A 106 -11.34 38.98 -12.97
CA ALA A 106 -10.12 39.25 -13.76
C ALA A 106 -9.36 37.94 -14.12
N GLU A 107 -8.88 37.88 -15.36
CA GLU A 107 -8.19 36.79 -16.05
C GLU A 107 -6.69 36.70 -15.69
N PHE A 108 -6.14 35.47 -15.75
CA PHE A 108 -4.72 35.15 -15.50
C PHE A 108 -4.01 34.77 -16.81
N SER A 109 -2.83 35.34 -17.09
CA SER A 109 -1.71 34.65 -17.72
C SER A 109 -0.37 35.33 -17.38
N PRO A 110 0.75 34.59 -17.30
CA PRO A 110 1.93 34.98 -16.54
C PRO A 110 3.07 35.52 -17.42
N SER A 111 3.80 36.51 -16.90
CA SER A 111 5.10 36.97 -17.42
C SER A 111 6.23 36.40 -16.54
N VAL A 112 7.22 35.83 -17.23
CA VAL A 112 8.48 35.31 -16.70
C VAL A 112 9.44 36.48 -16.55
N ASP A 113 9.98 36.68 -15.35
CA ASP A 113 11.19 37.49 -15.13
C ASP A 113 12.11 36.81 -14.10
N ASP A 114 13.38 36.79 -14.51
CA ASP A 114 14.66 36.51 -13.85
C ASP A 114 14.69 36.39 -12.32
N ILE A 115 15.18 35.24 -11.83
CA ILE A 115 15.62 35.07 -10.43
C ILE A 115 17.11 35.45 -10.36
N SER A 116 17.36 36.72 -10.08
CA SER A 116 18.57 37.18 -9.42
C SER A 116 18.54 36.81 -7.93
N SER A 117 19.68 36.35 -7.43
CA SER A 117 20.02 36.02 -6.04
C SER A 117 19.33 36.88 -4.97
N PRO A 118 18.72 36.30 -3.92
CA PRO A 118 18.34 37.07 -2.74
C PRO A 118 19.59 37.34 -1.90
N ASP A 119 19.82 38.63 -1.71
CA ASP A 119 20.60 39.23 -0.65
C ASP A 119 20.37 38.57 0.70
N ALA A 120 21.44 38.62 1.50
CA ALA A 120 21.45 38.36 2.92
C ALA A 120 20.33 39.12 3.63
N LEU A 121 19.32 38.39 4.09
CA LEU A 121 18.48 38.82 5.19
C LEU A 121 19.11 38.30 6.47
N GLU A 122 19.61 39.27 7.23
CA GLU A 122 19.99 39.18 8.63
C GLU A 122 19.09 38.18 9.36
N SER A 123 19.70 37.11 9.85
CA SER A 123 19.14 36.37 10.95
C SER A 123 18.97 37.35 12.10
N ASP A 124 17.72 37.67 12.41
CA ASP A 124 17.31 38.25 13.67
C ASP A 124 17.70 37.22 14.74
N ASP A 125 18.96 37.32 15.16
CA ASP A 125 19.53 36.66 16.33
C ASP A 125 18.58 37.03 17.48
N PRO A 126 17.85 36.08 18.09
CA PRO A 126 16.99 36.40 19.21
C PRO A 126 17.91 36.99 20.27
N MET A 127 17.89 38.33 20.35
CA MET A 127 18.66 39.11 21.30
C MET A 127 18.67 38.35 22.60
N THR A 128 19.88 37.91 22.96
CA THR A 128 20.23 37.33 24.24
C THR A 128 19.50 38.16 25.30
N GLN A 129 18.39 37.63 25.82
CA GLN A 129 17.80 38.15 27.04
C GLN A 129 18.86 37.85 28.10
N VAL A 130 19.68 38.86 28.36
CA VAL A 130 20.59 38.87 29.50
C VAL A 130 19.68 38.82 30.72
N ILE A 131 19.48 37.61 31.23
CA ILE A 131 18.84 37.37 32.52
C ILE A 131 19.68 38.18 33.54
N PRO A 132 19.08 39.12 34.30
CA PRO A 132 19.80 39.86 35.31
C PRO A 132 20.55 38.88 36.21
N VAL A 133 21.85 39.09 36.43
CA VAL A 133 22.72 38.22 37.27
C VAL A 133 22.21 38.12 38.73
N SER A 134 21.26 38.96 39.12
CA SER A 134 20.50 38.87 40.37
C SER A 134 19.43 37.77 40.41
N GLN A 135 19.18 37.07 39.30
CA GLN A 135 18.19 35.97 39.18
C GLN A 135 18.84 34.58 39.12
N LEU A 136 20.16 34.47 39.35
CA LEU A 136 20.94 33.23 39.18
C LEU A 136 21.44 32.61 40.48
N ASP A 137 21.08 33.13 41.65
CA ASP A 137 21.43 32.42 42.88
C ASP A 137 20.51 31.20 43.04
N ASP A 138 21.12 30.03 42.80
CA ASP A 138 20.59 28.73 43.13
C ASP A 138 20.15 28.70 44.59
N VAL A 139 19.04 28.01 44.87
CA VAL A 139 18.55 27.83 46.23
C VAL A 139 19.54 26.95 46.97
N GLN A 140 20.20 27.53 47.97
CA GLN A 140 21.18 26.83 48.78
C GLN A 140 20.49 25.97 49.85
N PRO A 141 21.09 24.86 50.29
CA PRO A 141 20.57 24.07 51.41
C PRO A 141 20.40 24.86 52.71
N SER A 142 21.13 25.97 52.86
CA SER A 142 21.03 26.89 54.01
C SER A 142 19.86 27.88 53.92
N ASP A 143 19.21 27.99 52.76
CA ASP A 143 18.12 28.94 52.56
C ASP A 143 16.83 28.43 53.19
N TRP A 144 16.05 29.36 53.75
CA TRP A 144 14.79 29.04 54.41
C TRP A 144 13.82 28.29 53.48
N ALA A 145 13.82 28.63 52.19
CA ALA A 145 12.92 28.05 51.19
C ALA A 145 13.22 26.56 50.95
N PHE A 146 14.50 26.17 50.96
CA PHE A 146 14.93 24.78 50.84
C PHE A 146 14.46 23.96 52.04
N GLY A 147 14.73 24.44 53.27
CA GLY A 147 14.30 23.76 54.50
C GLY A 147 12.78 23.71 54.66
N ALA A 148 12.06 24.75 54.20
CA ALA A 148 10.60 24.81 54.20
C ALA A 148 9.98 23.74 53.28
N LEU A 149 10.45 23.65 52.02
CA LEU A 149 9.96 22.64 51.07
C LEU A 149 10.35 21.23 51.49
N GLN A 150 11.53 21.03 52.08
CA GLN A 150 11.95 19.73 52.61
C GLN A 150 11.04 19.27 53.76
N SER A 151 10.74 20.15 54.72
CA SER A 151 9.87 19.85 55.87
C SER A 151 8.44 19.49 55.44
N ILE A 152 7.88 20.23 54.49
CA ILE A 152 6.57 19.92 53.88
C ILE A 152 6.66 18.62 53.08
N GLY A 153 7.73 18.48 52.29
CA GLY A 153 8.11 17.28 51.54
C GLY A 153 7.98 16.00 52.34
N GLU A 154 8.67 15.97 53.47
CA GLU A 154 8.74 14.82 54.39
C GLU A 154 7.41 14.58 55.11
N ARG A 155 6.64 15.65 55.39
CA ARG A 155 5.34 15.57 56.09
C ARG A 155 4.21 15.07 55.21
N TYR A 156 4.15 15.50 53.95
CA TYR A 156 3.09 15.17 53.00
C TYR A 156 3.52 14.16 51.92
N GLY A 157 4.75 13.62 52.01
CA GLY A 157 5.24 12.55 51.14
C GLY A 157 5.63 12.96 49.73
N CYS A 158 5.84 14.26 49.48
CA CYS A 158 6.14 14.84 48.16
C CYS A 158 7.65 15.11 47.93
N VAL A 159 8.53 14.27 48.48
CA VAL A 159 10.00 14.52 48.54
C VAL A 159 10.73 14.41 47.19
N ASN A 160 10.03 14.03 46.12
CA ASN A 160 10.66 13.66 44.84
C ASN A 160 10.31 14.66 43.74
N TYR A 161 11.34 15.20 43.09
CA TYR A 161 11.21 15.97 41.84
C TYR A 161 12.09 15.33 40.76
N ALA A 162 11.51 15.02 39.60
CA ALA A 162 12.21 14.46 38.45
C ALA A 162 13.12 13.23 38.75
N GLY A 163 12.74 12.39 39.72
CA GLY A 163 13.51 11.20 40.14
C GLY A 163 14.64 11.49 41.14
N LYS A 164 14.72 12.70 41.70
CA LYS A 164 15.70 13.13 42.72
C LYS A 164 14.99 13.49 44.03
N THR A 165 15.66 13.25 45.16
CA THR A 165 15.15 13.59 46.50
C THR A 165 15.79 14.89 47.01
N TYR A 166 15.05 15.70 47.77
CA TYR A 166 15.55 16.91 48.44
C TYR A 166 16.59 16.67 49.56
N SER A 167 17.08 15.45 49.74
CA SER A 167 17.95 15.03 50.85
C SER A 167 19.46 15.32 50.64
N GLY A 168 19.84 16.13 49.65
CA GLY A 168 21.24 16.40 49.30
C GLY A 168 21.75 17.75 49.82
N ASN A 169 23.02 17.84 50.21
CA ASN A 169 23.68 19.10 50.62
C ASN A 169 24.19 19.91 49.41
N ARG A 170 23.40 19.99 48.35
CA ARG A 170 23.76 20.64 47.08
C ARG A 170 22.76 21.74 46.76
N ALA A 171 23.25 22.87 46.30
CA ALA A 171 22.42 23.92 45.70
C ALA A 171 21.60 23.38 44.52
N ILE A 172 20.33 23.77 44.45
CA ILE A 172 19.41 23.41 43.36
C ILE A 172 19.02 24.68 42.61
N SER A 173 18.77 24.56 41.32
CA SER A 173 18.31 25.73 40.56
C SER A 173 16.92 26.15 41.03
N ARG A 174 16.61 27.45 40.94
CA ARG A 174 15.26 27.98 41.23
C ARG A 174 14.16 27.31 40.40
N TYR A 175 14.48 26.86 39.19
CA TYR A 175 13.57 26.08 38.34
C TYR A 175 13.35 24.64 38.82
N GLU A 176 14.41 23.96 39.30
CA GLU A 176 14.28 22.65 39.95
C GLU A 176 13.48 22.76 41.26
N PHE A 177 13.67 23.85 42.00
CA PHE A 177 12.88 24.17 43.18
C PHE A 177 11.40 24.42 42.85
N ALA A 178 11.11 25.23 41.83
CA ALA A 178 9.77 25.49 41.32
C ALA A 178 9.04 24.20 40.90
N ALA A 179 9.74 23.33 40.18
CA ALA A 179 9.19 22.09 39.65
C ALA A 179 8.76 21.11 40.76
N GLY A 180 9.54 20.98 41.84
CA GLY A 180 9.13 20.11 42.93
C GLY A 180 8.21 20.77 43.97
N LEU A 181 8.17 22.11 44.07
CA LEU A 181 7.07 22.79 44.77
C LEU A 181 5.73 22.49 44.07
N GLU A 182 5.67 22.57 42.75
CA GLU A 182 4.47 22.23 41.96
C GLU A 182 4.08 20.76 42.12
N ALA A 183 5.05 19.83 42.06
CA ALA A 183 4.79 18.41 42.32
C ALA A 183 4.23 18.17 43.73
N CYS A 184 4.73 18.91 44.74
CA CYS A 184 4.22 18.80 46.08
C CYS A 184 2.81 19.36 46.25
N LEU A 185 2.50 20.49 45.60
CA LEU A 185 1.15 21.06 45.60
C LEU A 185 0.13 20.09 44.98
N GLN A 186 0.48 19.39 43.90
CA GLN A 186 -0.38 18.38 43.28
C GLN A 186 -0.64 17.20 44.21
N GLN A 187 0.40 16.69 44.89
CA GLN A 187 0.25 15.61 45.87
C GLN A 187 -0.64 16.04 47.06
N ILE A 188 -0.48 17.27 47.53
CA ILE A 188 -1.31 17.83 48.60
C ILE A 188 -2.77 17.97 48.12
N ASP A 189 -3.01 18.44 46.90
CA ASP A 189 -4.35 18.52 46.31
C ASP A 189 -5.02 17.14 46.19
N GLU A 190 -4.27 16.09 45.83
CA GLU A 190 -4.77 14.71 45.83
C GLU A 190 -5.11 14.19 47.23
N LEU A 191 -4.29 14.52 48.24
CA LEU A 191 -4.56 14.17 49.64
C LEU A 191 -5.81 14.88 50.18
N ILE A 192 -6.02 16.15 49.82
CA ILE A 192 -7.25 16.90 50.15
C ILE A 192 -8.47 16.27 49.48
N THR A 193 -8.34 15.86 48.21
CA THR A 193 -9.46 15.35 47.41
C THR A 193 -9.85 13.92 47.79
N SER A 194 -8.88 13.11 48.21
CA SER A 194 -9.09 11.72 48.64
C SER A 194 -9.68 11.57 50.05
N ASN A 195 -10.01 12.68 50.72
CA ASN A 195 -10.67 12.72 52.03
C ASN A 195 -9.93 11.90 53.12
N ARG A 196 -8.61 11.74 52.97
CA ARG A 196 -7.75 11.16 54.01
C ARG A 196 -7.32 12.27 54.96
N ASP A 197 -8.16 12.46 55.97
CA ASP A 197 -7.92 13.16 57.23
C ASP A 197 -7.47 14.64 57.20
N ASN A 198 -8.20 15.44 57.97
CA ASN A 198 -7.86 16.78 58.41
C ASN A 198 -6.47 16.81 59.07
N THR A 199 -5.44 17.22 58.34
CA THR A 199 -4.35 18.06 58.89
C THR A 199 -3.50 18.59 57.74
N ILE A 200 -4.01 19.57 57.00
CA ILE A 200 -3.08 20.61 56.54
C ILE A 200 -3.05 21.64 57.64
N GLU A 201 -1.90 21.73 58.31
CA GLU A 201 -1.70 22.75 59.32
C GLU A 201 -1.89 24.14 58.69
N PRO A 202 -2.67 25.05 59.30
CA PRO A 202 -2.81 26.42 58.79
C PRO A 202 -1.47 27.12 58.58
N GLU A 203 -0.46 26.74 59.37
CA GLU A 203 0.91 27.22 59.27
C GLU A 203 1.61 26.76 57.98
N ASP A 204 1.36 25.52 57.52
CA ASP A 204 1.91 25.00 56.27
C ASP A 204 1.27 25.68 55.05
N LEU A 205 -0.01 26.05 55.11
CA LEU A 205 -0.67 26.84 54.06
C LEU A 205 -0.03 28.22 53.90
N ILE A 206 0.32 28.87 55.01
CA ILE A 206 1.02 30.16 54.99
C ILE A 206 2.43 29.98 54.43
N LEU A 207 3.11 28.89 54.80
CA LEU A 207 4.43 28.56 54.29
C LEU A 207 4.40 28.30 52.77
N LEU A 208 3.42 27.52 52.28
CA LEU A 208 3.21 27.26 50.86
C LEU A 208 2.87 28.53 50.08
N GLN A 209 2.02 29.40 50.62
CA GLN A 209 1.72 30.70 50.01
C GLN A 209 2.98 31.56 49.88
N ARG A 210 3.84 31.54 50.89
CA ARG A 210 5.11 32.27 50.87
C ARG A 210 6.10 31.67 49.88
N LEU A 211 6.19 30.34 49.80
CA LEU A 211 7.01 29.63 48.82
C LEU A 211 6.53 29.89 47.37
N GLN A 212 5.22 29.87 47.13
CA GLN A 212 4.63 30.22 45.84
C GLN A 212 4.91 31.68 45.45
N ALA A 213 4.93 32.59 46.43
CA ALA A 213 5.28 33.99 46.19
C ALA A 213 6.76 34.19 45.83
N GLU A 214 7.65 33.41 46.44
CA GLU A 214 9.11 33.46 46.21
C GLU A 214 9.51 32.99 44.80
N VAL A 215 8.75 32.04 44.24
CA VAL A 215 9.07 31.36 42.97
C VAL A 215 8.07 31.72 41.87
N LYS A 216 7.31 32.80 42.06
CA LYS A 216 6.18 33.16 41.21
C LYS A 216 6.59 33.42 39.77
N GLU A 217 7.74 34.07 39.56
CA GLU A 217 8.23 34.40 38.22
C GLU A 217 8.73 33.14 37.50
N GLU A 218 9.43 32.26 38.21
CA GLU A 218 9.95 31.00 37.70
C GLU A 218 8.82 30.00 37.40
N LEU A 219 7.79 29.94 38.25
CA LEU A 219 6.56 29.18 38.00
C LEU A 219 5.81 29.70 36.77
N ALA A 220 5.70 31.03 36.61
CA ALA A 220 5.08 31.62 35.42
C ALA A 220 5.86 31.29 34.14
N GLN A 221 7.20 31.32 34.19
CA GLN A 221 8.05 30.92 33.06
C GLN A 221 7.98 29.42 32.79
N LEU A 222 7.90 28.56 33.82
CA LEU A 222 7.74 27.11 33.65
C LEU A 222 6.38 26.80 33.01
N GLN A 223 5.30 27.46 33.47
CA GLN A 223 3.97 27.36 32.88
C GLN A 223 3.93 27.86 31.43
N GLN A 224 4.63 28.96 31.11
CA GLN A 224 4.78 29.42 29.73
C GLN A 224 5.56 28.43 28.86
N LYS A 225 6.63 27.82 29.37
CA LYS A 225 7.37 26.77 28.67
C LYS A 225 6.52 25.52 28.47
N VAL A 226 5.76 25.09 29.47
CA VAL A 226 4.82 23.96 29.36
C VAL A 226 3.73 24.28 28.34
N THR A 227 3.15 25.48 28.38
CA THR A 227 2.11 25.91 27.42
C THR A 227 2.68 26.02 26.00
N GLY A 228 3.92 26.51 25.85
CA GLY A 228 4.61 26.60 24.57
C GLY A 228 5.02 25.23 24.03
N ILE A 229 5.43 24.29 24.89
CA ILE A 229 5.71 22.89 24.51
C ILE A 229 4.40 22.19 24.14
N GLN A 230 3.32 22.35 24.93
CA GLN A 230 2.00 21.81 24.61
C GLN A 230 1.48 22.39 23.28
N GLY A 231 1.68 23.69 23.06
CA GLY A 231 1.36 24.37 21.80
C GLY A 231 2.13 23.79 20.62
N LYS A 232 3.45 23.61 20.76
CA LYS A 232 4.30 22.95 19.75
C LYS A 232 3.92 21.48 19.55
N THR A 233 3.55 20.75 20.59
CA THR A 233 3.08 19.36 20.50
C THR A 233 1.75 19.29 19.76
N ASN A 234 0.82 20.20 20.05
CA ASN A 234 -0.46 20.29 19.35
C ASN A 234 -0.28 20.74 17.89
N GLU A 235 0.64 21.66 17.62
CA GLU A 235 0.99 22.11 16.27
C GLU A 235 1.66 20.99 15.46
N ILE A 236 2.60 20.25 16.06
CA ILE A 236 3.24 19.08 15.45
C ILE A 236 2.21 17.95 15.24
N ALA A 237 1.29 17.72 16.19
CA ALA A 237 0.21 16.75 16.03
C ALA A 237 -0.80 17.17 14.95
N ALA A 238 -1.06 18.47 14.79
CA ALA A 238 -1.94 19.01 13.75
C ALA A 238 -1.28 19.08 12.36
N ASN A 239 0.05 19.22 12.31
CA ASN A 239 0.84 19.31 11.07
C ASN A 239 1.57 18.01 10.69
N GLN A 240 1.37 16.91 11.42
CA GLN A 240 1.69 15.59 10.90
C GLN A 240 0.74 15.30 9.74
N PHE A 241 1.32 14.92 8.59
CA PHE A 241 0.69 14.40 7.38
C PHE A 241 -0.80 14.06 7.53
N SER A 242 -1.63 14.64 6.64
CA SER A 242 -3.08 14.42 6.52
C SER A 242 -3.54 13.16 7.24
N THR A 243 -4.29 13.30 8.34
CA THR A 243 -4.80 12.18 9.16
C THR A 243 -5.66 11.20 8.34
N THR A 244 -6.12 11.64 7.18
CA THR A 244 -6.94 10.90 6.23
C THR A 244 -6.12 10.20 5.14
N THR A 245 -4.87 10.58 4.89
CA THR A 245 -4.06 10.08 3.77
C THR A 245 -2.86 9.27 4.25
N ARG A 246 -2.73 8.03 3.76
CA ARG A 246 -1.55 7.18 3.93
C ARG A 246 -0.84 6.97 2.60
N LEU A 247 0.48 7.01 2.61
CA LEU A 247 1.31 6.65 1.47
C LEU A 247 1.70 5.18 1.58
N PHE A 248 1.51 4.44 0.48
CA PHE A 248 2.05 3.10 0.29
C PHE A 248 2.89 3.08 -0.97
N GLY A 249 4.04 2.44 -0.94
CA GLY A 249 4.95 2.41 -2.08
C GLY A 249 5.55 1.04 -2.34
N GLN A 250 5.80 0.77 -3.62
CA GLN A 250 6.73 -0.27 -4.03
C GLN A 250 7.78 0.29 -5.00
N ALA A 251 9.04 -0.03 -4.77
CA ALA A 251 10.14 0.25 -5.69
C ALA A 251 10.80 -1.07 -6.08
N ILE A 252 10.79 -1.35 -7.38
CA ILE A 252 11.32 -2.56 -7.97
C ILE A 252 12.58 -2.20 -8.76
N PHE A 253 13.67 -2.89 -8.45
CA PHE A 253 14.91 -2.86 -9.24
C PHE A 253 15.13 -4.25 -9.82
N SER A 254 15.43 -4.34 -11.12
CA SER A 254 15.68 -5.63 -11.77
C SER A 254 16.97 -5.63 -12.57
N ILE A 255 17.71 -6.73 -12.46
CA ILE A 255 18.71 -7.13 -13.45
C ILE A 255 18.08 -8.26 -14.25
N GLN A 256 18.10 -8.15 -15.58
CA GLN A 256 17.48 -9.16 -16.44
C GLN A 256 18.24 -9.30 -17.75
N GLY A 257 18.15 -10.49 -18.33
CA GLY A 257 18.76 -10.81 -19.61
C GLY A 257 17.97 -11.87 -20.35
N THR A 258 18.06 -11.82 -21.67
CA THR A 258 17.48 -12.81 -22.57
C THR A 258 18.56 -13.56 -23.31
N ASN A 259 18.27 -14.72 -23.88
CA ASN A 259 19.16 -15.29 -24.90
C ASN A 259 19.09 -14.48 -26.21
N SER A 260 20.06 -14.74 -27.09
CA SER A 260 19.93 -14.40 -28.50
C SER A 260 19.01 -15.44 -29.12
N ASN A 261 17.92 -14.99 -29.70
CA ASN A 261 16.93 -15.82 -30.37
C ASN A 261 16.66 -15.24 -31.75
N ASP A 262 16.75 -16.07 -32.77
CA ASP A 262 16.34 -15.68 -34.11
C ASP A 262 14.82 -15.85 -34.22
N VAL A 263 14.14 -14.77 -34.59
CA VAL A 263 12.68 -14.68 -34.67
C VAL A 263 12.29 -14.42 -36.12
N ASP A 264 11.62 -15.41 -36.70
CA ASP A 264 10.81 -15.32 -37.91
C ASP A 264 9.41 -14.82 -37.52
N LEU A 265 9.19 -13.53 -37.81
CA LEU A 265 7.91 -12.87 -37.59
C LEU A 265 6.89 -13.23 -38.66
N PHE A 266 7.38 -13.56 -39.86
CA PHE A 266 6.60 -13.72 -41.07
C PHE A 266 6.98 -15.03 -41.75
N PRO A 267 6.44 -16.19 -41.30
CA PRO A 267 6.82 -17.49 -41.82
C PRO A 267 6.37 -17.64 -43.28
N ARG A 268 7.22 -17.13 -44.18
CA ARG A 268 7.08 -17.11 -45.64
C ARG A 268 8.16 -17.99 -46.26
N ASP A 269 9.37 -17.83 -45.76
CA ASP A 269 10.59 -18.48 -46.25
C ASP A 269 11.40 -19.18 -45.14
N GLY A 270 11.00 -19.03 -43.87
CA GLY A 270 11.72 -19.58 -42.73
C GLY A 270 13.01 -18.82 -42.41
N VAL A 271 13.17 -17.60 -42.93
CA VAL A 271 14.33 -16.75 -42.69
C VAL A 271 14.00 -15.76 -41.57
N PRO A 272 14.71 -15.80 -40.42
CA PRO A 272 14.47 -14.88 -39.32
C PRO A 272 14.63 -13.41 -39.73
N GLU A 273 13.60 -12.58 -39.57
CA GLU A 273 13.70 -11.13 -39.82
C GLU A 273 14.26 -10.35 -38.63
N ARG A 274 14.22 -10.94 -37.43
CA ARG A 274 14.77 -10.32 -36.22
C ARG A 274 15.79 -11.23 -35.58
N GLN A 275 17.03 -10.76 -35.54
CA GLN A 275 18.08 -11.39 -34.75
C GLN A 275 18.09 -10.79 -33.34
N GLY A 276 17.65 -11.59 -32.37
CA GLY A 276 17.71 -11.22 -30.96
C GLY A 276 19.17 -11.06 -30.51
N ARG A 277 19.50 -9.92 -29.91
CA ARG A 277 20.80 -9.72 -29.25
C ARG A 277 20.60 -9.84 -27.74
N THR A 278 21.38 -10.71 -27.13
CA THR A 278 21.48 -10.78 -25.66
C THR A 278 22.06 -9.47 -25.13
N ASN A 279 21.30 -8.74 -24.31
CA ASN A 279 21.81 -7.63 -23.52
C ASN A 279 21.36 -7.78 -22.07
N LEU A 280 22.31 -7.65 -21.15
CA LEU A 280 21.99 -7.52 -19.73
C LEU A 280 21.50 -6.09 -19.48
N THR A 281 20.32 -5.94 -18.88
CA THR A 281 19.75 -4.63 -18.56
C THR A 281 19.52 -4.49 -17.07
N PHE A 282 19.65 -3.26 -16.57
CA PHE A 282 19.34 -2.87 -15.21
C PHE A 282 18.25 -1.80 -15.25
N ASN A 283 17.13 -2.06 -14.59
CA ASN A 283 15.92 -1.25 -14.72
C ASN A 283 15.27 -0.98 -13.36
N ASN A 284 14.40 0.03 -13.33
CA ASN A 284 13.61 0.41 -12.17
C ASN A 284 12.12 0.61 -12.55
N SER A 285 11.25 0.24 -11.62
CA SER A 285 9.82 0.56 -11.64
C SER A 285 9.38 0.95 -10.24
N VAL A 286 8.84 2.14 -10.09
CA VAL A 286 8.35 2.68 -8.81
C VAL A 286 6.87 2.93 -8.95
N GLN A 287 6.10 2.49 -7.96
CA GLN A 287 4.67 2.74 -7.84
C GLN A 287 4.40 3.26 -6.43
N LEU A 288 3.82 4.45 -6.35
CA LEU A 288 3.41 5.10 -5.11
C LEU A 288 1.89 5.25 -5.13
N THR A 289 1.22 5.01 -4.01
CA THR A 289 -0.22 5.13 -3.88
C THR A 289 -0.55 5.95 -2.65
N LEU A 290 -1.26 7.06 -2.86
CA LEU A 290 -1.85 7.85 -1.79
C LEU A 290 -3.27 7.35 -1.55
N ALA A 291 -3.50 6.76 -0.39
CA ALA A 291 -4.77 6.22 0.06
C ALA A 291 -5.42 7.21 1.03
N THR A 292 -6.44 7.94 0.56
CA THR A 292 -7.14 8.98 1.34
C THR A 292 -8.55 8.56 1.71
N SER A 293 -8.95 8.68 2.98
CA SER A 293 -10.32 8.38 3.44
C SER A 293 -10.97 9.60 4.07
N PHE A 294 -12.16 9.99 3.60
CA PHE A 294 -12.87 11.19 4.09
C PHE A 294 -13.89 10.86 5.18
N THR A 295 -14.43 9.64 5.18
CA THR A 295 -15.50 9.17 6.06
C THR A 295 -15.09 7.98 6.93
N GLY A 296 -13.93 7.38 6.66
CA GLY A 296 -13.48 6.11 7.25
C GLY A 296 -14.09 4.86 6.59
N ARG A 297 -15.08 5.02 5.71
CA ARG A 297 -15.72 3.94 4.92
C ARG A 297 -15.52 4.08 3.41
N ASP A 298 -14.76 5.09 3.00
CA ASP A 298 -14.43 5.42 1.63
C ASP A 298 -12.92 5.54 1.44
N LEU A 299 -12.48 5.43 0.19
CA LEU A 299 -11.08 5.41 -0.17
C LEU A 299 -10.87 6.04 -1.55
N LEU A 300 -10.22 7.20 -1.59
CA LEU A 300 -9.64 7.78 -2.79
C LEU A 300 -8.21 7.27 -2.94
N LEU A 301 -7.96 6.56 -4.04
CA LEU A 301 -6.64 6.09 -4.45
C LEU A 301 -6.08 7.02 -5.53
N THR A 302 -4.93 7.62 -5.25
CA THR A 302 -4.11 8.33 -6.24
C THR A 302 -2.81 7.55 -6.42
N GLY A 303 -2.74 6.78 -7.50
CA GLY A 303 -1.57 6.01 -7.91
C GLY A 303 -0.67 6.83 -8.81
N LEU A 304 0.62 6.80 -8.52
CA LEU A 304 1.70 7.40 -9.28
C LEU A 304 2.69 6.31 -9.67
N SER A 305 3.09 6.26 -10.93
CA SER A 305 4.11 5.32 -11.39
C SER A 305 5.20 6.01 -12.19
N ALA A 306 6.42 5.50 -12.06
CA ALA A 306 7.55 5.89 -12.91
C ALA A 306 8.45 4.68 -13.15
N GLY A 307 9.02 4.55 -14.35
CA GLY A 307 9.99 3.50 -14.65
C GLY A 307 10.63 3.65 -16.01
N ASN A 308 11.69 2.88 -16.24
CA ASN A 308 12.43 2.83 -17.50
C ASN A 308 12.40 1.43 -18.14
N LEU A 309 11.48 0.58 -17.66
CA LEU A 309 11.45 -0.82 -18.03
C LEU A 309 10.52 -1.03 -19.22
N GLY A 310 11.09 -1.04 -20.42
CA GLY A 310 10.42 -1.48 -21.65
C GLY A 310 10.21 -3.00 -21.73
N SER A 311 9.61 -3.47 -22.82
CA SER A 311 9.36 -4.91 -23.02
C SER A 311 10.65 -5.71 -23.17
N ASN A 312 10.82 -6.73 -22.32
CA ASN A 312 11.89 -7.72 -22.42
C ASN A 312 11.74 -8.70 -23.58
N ALA A 313 10.57 -8.72 -24.23
CA ALA A 313 10.28 -9.53 -25.38
C ALA A 313 9.99 -8.68 -26.62
N SER A 314 10.57 -7.48 -26.71
CA SER A 314 10.34 -6.55 -27.83
C SER A 314 10.67 -7.15 -29.21
N SER A 315 11.56 -8.14 -29.27
CA SER A 315 11.87 -8.89 -30.49
C SER A 315 10.71 -9.77 -30.96
N VAL A 316 9.83 -10.22 -30.06
CA VAL A 316 8.70 -11.11 -30.30
C VAL A 316 7.42 -10.28 -30.45
N PHE A 317 6.66 -10.47 -31.53
CA PHE A 317 5.49 -9.64 -31.83
C PHE A 317 4.40 -9.73 -30.76
N THR A 318 4.19 -10.92 -30.22
CA THR A 318 3.16 -11.24 -29.22
C THR A 318 3.58 -10.94 -27.78
N ASN A 319 4.79 -10.40 -27.56
CA ASN A 319 5.28 -10.01 -26.24
C ASN A 319 5.23 -11.15 -25.19
N MET A 320 5.37 -12.42 -25.61
CA MET A 320 5.17 -13.59 -24.73
C MET A 320 6.20 -13.72 -23.58
N GLY A 321 7.32 -13.00 -23.62
CA GLY A 321 8.30 -12.94 -22.52
C GLY A 321 8.14 -11.73 -21.59
N ARG A 322 7.02 -11.00 -21.67
CA ARG A 322 6.77 -9.79 -20.89
C ARG A 322 6.85 -10.04 -19.38
N LEU A 323 7.62 -9.22 -18.68
CA LEU A 323 7.64 -9.23 -17.22
C LEU A 323 6.44 -8.47 -16.63
N GLY A 324 6.00 -8.88 -15.45
CA GLY A 324 4.78 -8.39 -14.79
C GLY A 324 4.93 -7.04 -14.10
N PHE A 325 6.12 -6.44 -14.13
CA PHE A 325 6.47 -5.15 -13.53
C PHE A 325 7.05 -4.18 -14.56
N GLU A 326 6.90 -4.48 -15.85
CA GLU A 326 7.30 -3.58 -16.92
C GLU A 326 6.46 -2.30 -16.91
N SER A 327 7.16 -1.17 -16.92
CA SER A 327 6.60 0.17 -16.90
C SER A 327 7.66 1.09 -17.49
N ASN A 328 7.46 1.50 -18.74
CA ASN A 328 8.31 2.51 -19.35
C ASN A 328 7.55 3.84 -19.44
N THR A 329 7.95 4.78 -18.59
CA THR A 329 7.47 6.17 -18.61
C THR A 329 8.62 7.13 -18.90
N ASP A 330 9.77 6.61 -19.38
CA ASP A 330 11.04 7.34 -19.49
C ASP A 330 11.43 8.01 -18.17
N ASN A 331 11.13 7.33 -17.04
CA ASN A 331 11.23 7.84 -15.68
C ASN A 331 10.41 9.10 -15.36
N ASN A 332 9.47 9.50 -16.22
CA ASN A 332 8.51 10.53 -15.90
C ASN A 332 7.44 10.00 -14.95
N LEU A 333 7.01 10.85 -14.02
CA LEU A 333 5.94 10.53 -13.09
C LEU A 333 4.59 10.63 -13.81
N VAL A 334 3.81 9.55 -13.82
CA VAL A 334 2.47 9.53 -14.41
C VAL A 334 1.44 9.05 -13.38
N ILE A 335 0.21 9.53 -13.52
CA ILE A 335 -0.93 9.03 -12.75
C ILE A 335 -1.41 7.75 -13.42
N ASN A 336 -1.37 6.63 -12.71
CA ASN A 336 -1.82 5.33 -13.22
C ASN A 336 -3.12 4.83 -12.54
N ASP A 337 -3.47 5.37 -11.37
CA ASP A 337 -4.73 5.12 -10.68
C ASP A 337 -5.28 6.44 -10.15
N LEU A 338 -6.54 6.70 -10.43
CA LEU A 338 -7.30 7.79 -9.83
C LEU A 338 -8.73 7.32 -9.69
N SER A 339 -8.98 6.63 -8.58
CA SER A 339 -10.24 5.95 -8.31
C SER A 339 -10.76 6.25 -6.90
N TYR A 340 -12.07 6.47 -6.81
CA TYR A 340 -12.79 6.65 -5.56
C TYR A 340 -13.68 5.43 -5.31
N ARG A 341 -13.51 4.84 -4.12
CA ARG A 341 -14.20 3.64 -3.66
C ARG A 341 -15.03 3.98 -2.44
N PHE A 342 -16.30 3.61 -2.44
CA PHE A 342 -17.18 3.86 -1.31
C PHE A 342 -18.20 2.75 -1.16
N ALA A 343 -18.61 2.49 0.09
CA ALA A 343 -19.66 1.53 0.39
C ALA A 343 -21.05 2.18 0.24
N LEU A 344 -21.92 1.59 -0.59
CA LEU A 344 -23.35 1.94 -0.65
C LEU A 344 -24.16 1.28 0.47
N SER A 345 -23.71 0.10 0.91
CA SER A 345 -24.24 -0.65 2.05
C SER A 345 -23.12 -1.49 2.67
N ASP A 346 -23.40 -2.21 3.76
CA ASP A 346 -22.41 -3.06 4.42
C ASP A 346 -21.90 -4.23 3.53
N ASN A 347 -22.58 -4.52 2.41
CA ASN A 347 -22.25 -5.60 1.49
C ASN A 347 -22.08 -5.18 0.02
N LEU A 348 -22.21 -3.89 -0.30
CA LEU A 348 -22.08 -3.37 -1.67
C LEU A 348 -21.09 -2.20 -1.71
N GLY A 349 -19.97 -2.39 -2.39
CA GLY A 349 -19.00 -1.35 -2.72
C GLY A 349 -19.12 -0.89 -4.16
N VAL A 350 -18.82 0.38 -4.40
CA VAL A 350 -18.73 0.98 -5.74
C VAL A 350 -17.36 1.59 -5.92
N VAL A 351 -16.83 1.47 -7.14
CA VAL A 351 -15.61 2.15 -7.58
C VAL A 351 -15.92 3.01 -8.80
N VAL A 352 -15.44 4.24 -8.81
CA VAL A 352 -15.52 5.14 -9.96
C VAL A 352 -14.19 5.86 -10.12
N GLY A 353 -13.71 6.04 -11.34
CA GLY A 353 -12.41 6.67 -11.54
C GLY A 353 -12.09 6.94 -13.00
N THR A 354 -11.15 7.84 -13.23
CA THR A 354 -10.68 8.19 -14.57
C THR A 354 -9.40 7.43 -14.97
N ALA A 355 -8.75 6.79 -14.00
CA ALA A 355 -7.58 5.94 -14.19
C ALA A 355 -7.62 4.76 -13.20
N GLY A 356 -6.99 3.63 -13.54
CA GLY A 356 -6.93 2.44 -12.69
C GLY A 356 -8.20 1.60 -12.58
N VAL A 357 -9.32 1.99 -13.21
CA VAL A 357 -10.61 1.28 -13.13
C VAL A 357 -10.78 0.36 -14.33
N ASN A 358 -10.34 -0.89 -14.17
CA ASN A 358 -10.43 -1.95 -15.18
C ASN A 358 -10.66 -3.33 -14.53
N PRO A 359 -10.95 -4.39 -15.30
CA PRO A 359 -11.25 -5.71 -14.73
C PRO A 359 -10.10 -6.27 -13.89
N VAL A 360 -8.83 -6.04 -14.28
CA VAL A 360 -7.66 -6.51 -13.55
C VAL A 360 -7.58 -5.90 -12.14
N ASN A 361 -7.90 -4.61 -11.97
CA ASN A 361 -7.79 -3.91 -10.69
C ASN A 361 -9.06 -3.97 -9.84
N THR A 362 -10.22 -4.25 -10.45
CA THR A 362 -11.52 -4.23 -9.77
C THR A 362 -11.96 -5.62 -9.33
N PHE A 363 -11.65 -6.65 -10.14
CA PHE A 363 -12.03 -8.01 -9.77
C PHE A 363 -11.13 -8.58 -8.68
N ARG A 364 -11.72 -9.37 -7.78
CA ARG A 364 -11.03 -10.09 -6.71
C ARG A 364 -10.03 -11.06 -7.31
N GLY A 365 -8.83 -11.06 -6.76
CA GLY A 365 -7.75 -11.95 -7.15
C GLY A 365 -7.86 -13.31 -6.50
N ILE A 366 -7.75 -14.35 -7.32
CA ILE A 366 -7.83 -15.75 -6.87
C ILE A 366 -6.48 -16.44 -6.98
N ASN A 367 -5.64 -16.00 -7.93
CA ASN A 367 -4.32 -16.59 -8.13
C ASN A 367 -3.35 -16.09 -7.04
N PRO A 368 -2.78 -16.97 -6.19
CA PRO A 368 -1.82 -16.56 -5.17
C PRO A 368 -0.48 -16.07 -5.73
N LEU A 369 -0.23 -16.25 -7.03
CA LEU A 369 0.97 -15.78 -7.72
C LEU A 369 0.78 -14.41 -8.38
N GLU A 370 -0.30 -13.69 -8.10
CA GLU A 370 -0.53 -12.35 -8.65
C GLU A 370 0.31 -11.26 -7.96
N GLY A 371 0.53 -10.15 -8.67
CA GLY A 371 1.25 -8.97 -8.18
C GLY A 371 2.62 -8.77 -8.82
N SER A 372 2.90 -7.52 -9.21
CA SER A 372 4.12 -7.13 -9.93
C SER A 372 5.40 -7.25 -9.10
N GLY A 373 5.33 -7.00 -7.78
CA GLY A 373 6.44 -7.14 -6.84
C GLY A 373 6.45 -8.44 -6.03
N ASP A 374 5.28 -9.04 -5.81
CA ASP A 374 5.09 -10.13 -4.86
C ASP A 374 4.90 -11.50 -5.48
N GLY A 375 4.39 -11.56 -6.71
CA GLY A 375 3.99 -12.79 -7.37
C GLY A 375 4.97 -13.21 -8.46
N ALA A 376 4.40 -13.82 -9.49
CA ALA A 376 5.07 -14.23 -10.72
C ALA A 376 5.94 -13.12 -11.32
N ILE A 377 7.00 -13.52 -12.02
CA ILE A 377 7.88 -12.58 -12.72
C ILE A 377 7.29 -12.17 -14.06
N SER A 378 6.51 -13.03 -14.73
CA SER A 378 5.85 -12.68 -16.00
C SER A 378 4.49 -12.00 -15.78
N LEU A 379 4.04 -11.24 -16.77
CA LEU A 379 2.67 -10.76 -16.80
C LEU A 379 1.68 -11.93 -16.96
N PHE A 380 2.06 -12.93 -17.77
CA PHE A 380 1.28 -14.15 -18.01
C PHE A 380 0.87 -14.85 -16.70
N GLY A 381 1.82 -14.97 -15.78
CA GLY A 381 1.65 -15.73 -14.54
C GLY A 381 0.72 -15.08 -13.52
N GLN A 382 0.39 -13.79 -13.66
CA GLN A 382 -0.38 -13.05 -12.65
C GLN A 382 -1.87 -13.35 -12.72
N ARG A 383 -2.49 -13.10 -13.88
CA ARG A 383 -3.94 -13.26 -14.06
C ARG A 383 -4.23 -13.71 -15.48
N ASN A 384 -5.43 -14.28 -15.67
CA ASN A 384 -5.92 -14.66 -16.98
C ASN A 384 -5.91 -13.44 -17.93
N PRO A 385 -5.15 -13.48 -19.06
CA PRO A 385 -5.04 -12.36 -20.00
C PRO A 385 -6.36 -11.80 -20.53
N ILE A 386 -7.46 -12.57 -20.50
CA ILE A 386 -8.75 -12.06 -20.96
C ILE A 386 -9.28 -10.90 -20.09
N LEU A 387 -8.79 -10.76 -18.85
CA LEU A 387 -9.14 -9.64 -17.97
C LEU A 387 -8.50 -8.31 -18.42
N ALA A 388 -7.45 -8.35 -19.24
CA ALA A 388 -6.79 -7.16 -19.77
C ALA A 388 -7.44 -6.65 -21.08
N ILE A 389 -8.39 -7.39 -21.65
CA ILE A 389 -9.05 -7.02 -22.91
C ILE A 389 -9.67 -5.63 -22.79
N GLY A 390 -9.39 -4.80 -23.78
CA GLY A 390 -9.96 -3.46 -23.92
C GLY A 390 -9.08 -2.32 -23.45
N ASN A 391 -7.89 -2.57 -22.87
CA ASN A 391 -6.98 -1.54 -22.35
C ASN A 391 -7.67 -0.50 -21.44
N GLY A 392 -8.69 -0.92 -20.70
CA GLY A 392 -9.51 -0.02 -19.90
C GLY A 392 -8.69 0.78 -18.88
N THR A 393 -8.92 2.10 -18.82
CA THR A 393 -8.24 2.99 -17.87
C THR A 393 -9.20 3.58 -16.85
N GLY A 394 -10.40 4.00 -17.27
CA GLY A 394 -11.37 4.63 -16.37
C GLY A 394 -12.79 4.19 -16.61
N GLY A 395 -13.63 4.29 -15.59
CA GLY A 395 -15.01 3.84 -15.63
C GLY A 395 -15.62 3.66 -14.24
N ILE A 396 -16.55 2.72 -14.15
CA ILE A 396 -17.32 2.43 -12.93
C ILE A 396 -17.46 0.93 -12.72
N GLY A 397 -17.37 0.49 -11.48
CA GLY A 397 -17.60 -0.90 -11.11
C GLY A 397 -18.25 -1.04 -9.75
N PHE A 398 -18.65 -2.25 -9.41
CA PHE A 398 -19.21 -2.60 -8.12
C PHE A 398 -18.67 -3.95 -7.64
N ASP A 399 -18.64 -4.11 -6.32
CA ASP A 399 -18.35 -5.37 -5.62
C ASP A 399 -19.49 -5.66 -4.65
N TRP A 400 -20.28 -6.69 -4.96
CA TRP A 400 -21.41 -7.10 -4.15
C TRP A 400 -21.14 -8.44 -3.47
N GLN A 401 -21.00 -8.41 -2.15
CA GLN A 401 -20.89 -9.60 -1.33
C GLN A 401 -22.29 -10.14 -1.01
N ILE A 402 -22.75 -11.08 -1.84
CA ILE A 402 -24.08 -11.70 -1.71
C ILE A 402 -24.15 -12.54 -0.44
N SER A 403 -23.07 -13.25 -0.12
CA SER A 403 -22.87 -13.98 1.14
C SER A 403 -21.37 -14.11 1.44
N ASP A 404 -21.02 -14.69 2.59
CA ASP A 404 -19.62 -14.93 2.98
C ASP A 404 -18.82 -15.79 1.98
N ARG A 405 -19.51 -16.51 1.09
CA ARG A 405 -18.90 -17.44 0.11
C ARG A 405 -19.19 -17.10 -1.34
N ILE A 406 -19.97 -16.05 -1.61
CA ILE A 406 -20.41 -15.69 -2.96
C ILE A 406 -20.32 -14.17 -3.11
N SER A 407 -19.53 -13.70 -4.07
CA SER A 407 -19.48 -12.29 -4.46
C SER A 407 -19.67 -12.13 -5.97
N LEU A 408 -20.41 -11.10 -6.34
CA LEU A 408 -20.63 -10.69 -7.72
C LEU A 408 -20.00 -9.33 -7.95
N GLN A 409 -19.20 -9.22 -9.00
CA GLN A 409 -18.48 -8.02 -9.37
C GLN A 409 -18.83 -7.65 -10.78
N GLY A 410 -18.96 -6.35 -11.04
CA GLY A 410 -19.23 -5.83 -12.37
C GLY A 410 -18.42 -4.59 -12.64
N ILE A 411 -18.07 -4.37 -13.90
CA ILE A 411 -17.29 -3.21 -14.33
C ILE A 411 -17.68 -2.79 -15.75
N TYR A 412 -17.69 -1.48 -15.94
CA TYR A 412 -17.64 -0.79 -17.22
C TYR A 412 -16.34 0.02 -17.25
N SER A 413 -15.52 -0.14 -18.28
CA SER A 413 -14.25 0.57 -18.43
C SER A 413 -14.05 1.04 -19.86
N SER A 414 -13.63 2.28 -20.05
CA SER A 414 -13.23 2.88 -21.34
C SER A 414 -11.72 3.05 -21.36
N GLU A 415 -11.11 2.88 -22.53
CA GLU A 415 -9.67 3.08 -22.73
C GLU A 415 -9.29 4.56 -22.62
N ILE A 416 -10.08 5.46 -23.20
CA ILE A 416 -9.80 6.90 -23.26
C ILE A 416 -11.03 7.71 -22.81
N PRO A 417 -11.42 7.62 -21.51
CA PRO A 417 -12.64 8.23 -21.01
C PRO A 417 -12.60 9.77 -21.05
N SER A 418 -11.41 10.37 -21.03
CA SER A 418 -11.20 11.82 -21.03
C SER A 418 -11.30 12.47 -22.42
N PHE A 419 -11.41 11.68 -23.50
CA PHE A 419 -11.43 12.22 -24.86
C PHE A 419 -12.77 12.90 -25.18
N PRO A 420 -12.81 14.23 -25.38
CA PRO A 420 -14.05 14.96 -25.63
C PRO A 420 -14.46 14.97 -27.11
N GLY A 421 -13.63 14.38 -27.98
CA GLY A 421 -13.73 14.49 -29.43
C GLY A 421 -14.66 13.47 -30.08
N ASN A 422 -14.21 12.91 -31.20
CA ASN A 422 -14.94 11.90 -31.96
C ASN A 422 -15.23 10.66 -31.10
N ASN A 423 -16.52 10.34 -30.92
CA ASN A 423 -16.98 9.16 -30.18
C ASN A 423 -16.58 7.82 -30.82
N ARG A 424 -16.01 7.81 -32.03
CA ARG A 424 -15.40 6.61 -32.62
C ARG A 424 -13.98 6.35 -32.12
N LEU A 425 -13.29 7.38 -31.61
CA LEU A 425 -11.90 7.29 -31.16
C LEU A 425 -11.78 7.13 -29.64
N GLY A 426 -12.72 7.70 -28.88
CA GLY A 426 -12.70 7.62 -27.42
C GLY A 426 -13.91 8.29 -26.78
N GLY A 427 -13.81 8.54 -25.49
CA GLY A 427 -14.88 9.04 -24.63
C GLY A 427 -15.44 7.94 -23.74
N LEU A 428 -16.39 8.30 -22.87
CA LEU A 428 -16.92 7.34 -21.90
C LEU A 428 -17.67 6.17 -22.55
N PHE A 429 -18.42 6.43 -23.63
CA PHE A 429 -19.21 5.45 -24.38
C PHE A 429 -18.76 5.27 -25.83
N GLY A 430 -17.60 5.83 -26.17
CA GLY A 430 -17.06 5.87 -27.51
C GLY A 430 -15.68 5.23 -27.58
N GLY A 431 -15.23 4.89 -28.79
CA GLY A 431 -14.00 4.15 -29.01
C GLY A 431 -14.03 2.79 -28.32
N ARG A 432 -12.89 2.38 -27.74
CA ARG A 432 -12.77 1.08 -27.08
C ARG A 432 -13.35 1.08 -25.67
N PHE A 433 -14.24 0.15 -25.38
CA PHE A 433 -14.78 -0.05 -24.04
C PHE A 433 -15.02 -1.53 -23.73
N THR A 434 -14.96 -1.86 -22.44
CA THR A 434 -15.16 -3.21 -21.91
C THR A 434 -16.20 -3.21 -20.81
N VAL A 435 -17.11 -4.18 -20.87
CA VAL A 435 -18.05 -4.52 -19.79
C VAL A 435 -17.68 -5.90 -19.29
N GLY A 436 -17.45 -6.05 -17.99
CA GLY A 436 -17.07 -7.31 -17.38
C GLY A 436 -17.91 -7.64 -16.17
N THR A 437 -18.09 -8.94 -15.92
CA THR A 437 -18.65 -9.46 -14.67
C THR A 437 -17.82 -10.63 -14.16
N GLN A 438 -17.57 -10.69 -12.86
CA GLN A 438 -16.93 -11.81 -12.19
C GLN A 438 -17.81 -12.34 -11.06
N LEU A 439 -18.08 -13.64 -11.10
CA LEU A 439 -18.67 -14.38 -9.99
C LEU A 439 -17.56 -15.13 -9.26
N THR A 440 -17.34 -14.79 -8.00
CA THR A 440 -16.38 -15.50 -7.13
C THR A 440 -17.14 -16.37 -6.14
N LEU A 441 -16.71 -17.62 -6.03
CA LEU A 441 -17.28 -18.65 -5.19
C LEU A 441 -16.17 -19.23 -4.31
N ALA A 442 -16.44 -19.36 -3.01
CA ALA A 442 -15.59 -20.08 -2.06
C ALA A 442 -16.38 -21.26 -1.45
N PRO A 443 -16.57 -22.38 -2.18
CA PRO A 443 -17.39 -23.49 -1.71
C PRO A 443 -16.91 -24.08 -0.38
N THR A 444 -15.60 -24.04 -0.14
CA THR A 444 -14.92 -24.48 1.09
C THR A 444 -13.89 -23.43 1.50
N ASN A 445 -13.34 -23.55 2.71
CA ASN A 445 -12.33 -22.58 3.21
C ASN A 445 -10.97 -22.69 2.49
N ASN A 446 -10.81 -23.68 1.61
CA ASN A 446 -9.56 -23.99 0.91
C ASN A 446 -9.70 -24.01 -0.62
N LEU A 447 -10.87 -23.67 -1.17
CA LEU A 447 -11.10 -23.67 -2.61
C LEU A 447 -11.77 -22.36 -3.02
N ASP A 448 -11.10 -21.63 -3.89
CA ASP A 448 -11.56 -20.37 -4.46
C ASP A 448 -11.75 -20.54 -5.98
N ILE A 449 -12.91 -20.14 -6.49
CA ILE A 449 -13.30 -20.26 -7.90
C ILE A 449 -13.80 -18.91 -8.39
N GLY A 450 -13.31 -18.46 -9.54
CA GLY A 450 -13.77 -17.26 -10.23
C GLY A 450 -14.23 -17.63 -11.62
N ILE A 451 -15.40 -17.13 -12.00
CA ILE A 451 -15.94 -17.24 -13.36
C ILE A 451 -16.12 -15.81 -13.86
N HIS A 452 -15.55 -15.51 -15.01
CA HIS A 452 -15.55 -14.15 -15.55
C HIS A 452 -16.04 -14.15 -16.99
N TYR A 453 -16.86 -13.16 -17.31
CA TYR A 453 -17.37 -12.88 -18.65
C TYR A 453 -17.09 -11.41 -18.98
N LEU A 454 -16.56 -11.16 -20.16
CA LEU A 454 -16.25 -9.83 -20.65
C LEU A 454 -16.80 -9.66 -22.06
N TYR A 455 -17.35 -8.49 -22.30
CA TYR A 455 -17.69 -7.97 -23.62
C TYR A 455 -16.79 -6.76 -23.87
N SER A 456 -16.14 -6.70 -25.02
CA SER A 456 -15.32 -5.56 -25.45
C SER A 456 -15.73 -5.14 -26.84
N HIS A 457 -15.95 -3.85 -27.03
CA HIS A 457 -15.99 -3.24 -28.35
C HIS A 457 -14.64 -2.57 -28.60
N SER A 458 -13.97 -2.92 -29.69
CA SER A 458 -12.75 -2.27 -30.16
C SER A 458 -13.05 -1.59 -31.50
N PRO A 459 -12.68 -0.30 -31.69
CA PRO A 459 -12.87 0.40 -32.96
C PRO A 459 -11.86 -0.05 -34.04
N ASP A 460 -10.96 -0.95 -33.69
CA ASP A 460 -9.89 -1.52 -34.50
C ASP A 460 -9.78 -3.04 -34.25
N ASP A 461 -8.69 -3.62 -34.75
CA ASP A 461 -8.34 -5.03 -34.74
C ASP A 461 -7.48 -5.48 -33.54
N LEU A 462 -7.31 -4.64 -32.52
CA LEU A 462 -6.51 -4.94 -31.33
C LEU A 462 -7.38 -5.29 -30.11
N LEU A 463 -7.11 -6.45 -29.49
CA LEU A 463 -7.75 -6.86 -28.22
C LEU A 463 -7.19 -6.13 -27.00
N GLY A 464 -5.90 -5.83 -26.99
CA GLY A 464 -5.23 -5.23 -25.83
C GLY A 464 -4.97 -6.19 -24.67
N THR A 465 -4.82 -7.51 -24.89
CA THR A 465 -4.50 -8.47 -23.80
C THR A 465 -3.11 -8.24 -23.18
N GLY A 466 -2.21 -7.53 -23.89
CA GLY A 466 -0.86 -7.22 -23.45
C GLY A 466 0.14 -8.38 -23.51
N ILE A 467 -0.32 -9.58 -23.92
CA ILE A 467 0.48 -10.79 -24.12
C ILE A 467 -0.24 -11.78 -25.05
N GLY A 468 0.52 -12.52 -25.86
CA GLY A 468 0.01 -13.49 -26.83
C GLY A 468 -0.54 -12.83 -28.10
N ASP A 469 -1.30 -13.59 -28.89
CA ASP A 469 -2.06 -13.06 -30.02
C ASP A 469 -3.10 -12.04 -29.51
N ALA A 470 -2.87 -10.76 -29.82
CA ALA A 470 -3.79 -9.66 -29.55
C ALA A 470 -4.29 -8.97 -30.83
N GLN A 471 -3.60 -9.22 -31.94
CA GLN A 471 -3.91 -8.72 -33.28
C GLN A 471 -4.87 -9.68 -33.97
N LEU A 472 -6.05 -9.21 -34.37
CA LEU A 472 -7.11 -10.07 -34.91
C LEU A 472 -7.03 -10.32 -36.42
N ILE A 473 -6.50 -9.35 -37.16
CA ILE A 473 -6.45 -9.40 -38.64
C ILE A 473 -5.01 -9.31 -39.15
N SER A 474 -4.82 -9.71 -40.41
CA SER A 474 -3.58 -9.54 -41.14
C SER A 474 -3.09 -8.09 -41.07
N PRO A 475 -1.78 -7.84 -40.83
CA PRO A 475 -1.22 -6.49 -40.83
C PRO A 475 -1.26 -5.79 -42.20
N PHE A 476 -1.66 -6.51 -43.26
CA PHE A 476 -1.83 -5.98 -44.61
C PHE A 476 -3.29 -5.70 -44.98
N ALA A 477 -4.23 -5.98 -44.08
CA ALA A 477 -5.65 -5.76 -44.29
C ALA A 477 -6.09 -4.40 -43.76
N ASP A 478 -7.18 -3.86 -44.32
CA ASP A 478 -7.80 -2.64 -43.80
C ASP A 478 -8.40 -2.91 -42.42
N SER A 479 -8.16 -2.00 -41.47
CA SER A 479 -8.65 -2.12 -40.10
C SER A 479 -10.19 -2.09 -40.06
N THR A 480 -10.76 -2.87 -39.14
CA THR A 480 -12.19 -2.91 -38.86
C THR A 480 -12.42 -3.02 -37.36
N ALA A 481 -13.56 -2.49 -36.89
CA ALA A 481 -14.00 -2.67 -35.53
C ALA A 481 -14.40 -4.12 -35.24
N PHE A 482 -14.22 -4.54 -33.99
CA PHE A 482 -14.56 -5.86 -33.48
C PHE A 482 -15.37 -5.80 -32.19
N ASN A 483 -16.31 -6.73 -32.07
CA ASN A 483 -17.03 -7.02 -30.84
C ASN A 483 -16.57 -8.39 -30.32
N THR A 484 -15.91 -8.37 -29.16
CA THR A 484 -15.30 -9.55 -28.54
C THR A 484 -16.08 -9.99 -27.32
N HIS A 485 -16.44 -11.27 -27.30
CA HIS A 485 -16.98 -11.94 -26.12
C HIS A 485 -15.90 -12.85 -25.55
N ALA A 486 -15.56 -12.70 -24.27
CA ALA A 486 -14.58 -13.52 -23.59
C ALA A 486 -15.19 -14.17 -22.35
N VAL A 487 -14.93 -15.45 -22.16
CA VAL A 487 -15.31 -16.21 -20.98
C VAL A 487 -14.09 -16.91 -20.41
N GLY A 488 -13.98 -16.96 -19.10
CA GLY A 488 -12.95 -17.73 -18.46
C GLY A 488 -13.25 -18.07 -17.02
N ALA A 489 -12.35 -18.87 -16.47
CA ALA A 489 -12.41 -19.27 -15.08
C ALA A 489 -11.00 -19.34 -14.47
N THR A 490 -10.95 -19.16 -13.16
CA THR A 490 -9.76 -19.33 -12.33
C THR A 490 -10.13 -20.19 -11.13
N VAL A 491 -9.31 -21.17 -10.80
CA VAL A 491 -9.47 -22.03 -9.63
C VAL A 491 -8.16 -22.04 -8.86
N ALA A 492 -8.24 -21.81 -7.55
CA ALA A 492 -7.13 -21.97 -6.63
C ALA A 492 -7.55 -22.89 -5.48
N TRP A 493 -6.78 -23.95 -5.28
CA TRP A 493 -6.99 -24.95 -4.24
C TRP A 493 -5.80 -24.98 -3.29
N ARG A 494 -6.06 -24.60 -2.04
CA ARG A 494 -5.12 -24.69 -0.93
C ARG A 494 -5.12 -26.10 -0.37
N VAL A 495 -4.25 -26.95 -0.93
CA VAL A 495 -4.08 -28.34 -0.49
C VAL A 495 -3.66 -28.40 0.98
N ASN A 496 -2.74 -27.52 1.38
CA ASN A 496 -2.33 -27.28 2.76
C ASN A 496 -1.76 -25.84 2.91
N PRO A 497 -1.44 -25.35 4.13
CA PRO A 497 -0.95 -23.97 4.33
C PRO A 497 0.33 -23.60 3.54
N ASN A 498 1.14 -24.58 3.14
CA ASN A 498 2.42 -24.38 2.46
C ASN A 498 2.40 -24.85 0.99
N PHE A 499 1.23 -25.25 0.47
CA PHE A 499 1.09 -25.75 -0.89
C PHE A 499 -0.29 -25.45 -1.48
N GLN A 500 -0.29 -24.75 -2.61
CA GLN A 500 -1.49 -24.42 -3.36
C GLN A 500 -1.32 -24.84 -4.82
N LEU A 501 -2.39 -25.36 -5.41
CA LEU A 501 -2.48 -25.71 -6.82
C LEU A 501 -3.60 -24.92 -7.45
N GLY A 502 -3.45 -24.54 -8.70
CA GLY A 502 -4.54 -23.90 -9.40
C GLY A 502 -4.35 -23.84 -10.89
N ALA A 503 -5.37 -23.30 -11.54
CA ALA A 503 -5.42 -23.17 -12.97
C ALA A 503 -6.30 -21.97 -13.33
N TRP A 504 -6.04 -21.40 -14.50
CA TRP A 504 -7.01 -20.55 -15.15
C TRP A 504 -7.08 -20.88 -16.64
N GLY A 505 -8.22 -20.55 -17.26
CA GLY A 505 -8.45 -20.74 -18.68
C GLY A 505 -9.37 -19.67 -19.24
N GLY A 506 -9.16 -19.29 -20.49
CA GLY A 506 -9.94 -18.30 -21.21
C GLY A 506 -10.23 -18.74 -22.64
N TYR A 507 -11.41 -18.34 -23.12
CA TYR A 507 -11.82 -18.44 -24.51
C TYR A 507 -12.45 -17.10 -24.91
N SER A 508 -12.07 -16.56 -26.07
CA SER A 508 -12.70 -15.38 -26.62
C SER A 508 -13.03 -15.55 -28.10
N VAL A 509 -14.14 -14.94 -28.50
CA VAL A 509 -14.63 -14.90 -29.88
C VAL A 509 -14.82 -13.45 -30.27
N SER A 510 -14.16 -13.03 -31.34
CA SER A 510 -14.23 -11.67 -31.86
C SER A 510 -14.95 -11.66 -33.20
N HIS A 511 -16.00 -10.86 -33.30
CA HIS A 511 -16.78 -10.68 -34.53
C HIS A 511 -16.51 -9.29 -35.11
N PRO A 512 -16.07 -9.19 -36.38
CA PRO A 512 -15.90 -7.90 -37.03
C PRO A 512 -17.26 -7.26 -37.36
N GLU A 513 -17.34 -5.94 -37.35
CA GLU A 513 -18.60 -5.23 -37.67
C GLU A 513 -18.90 -5.18 -39.17
N ASN A 514 -17.87 -4.99 -40.00
CA ASN A 514 -18.01 -4.76 -41.43
C ASN A 514 -17.55 -5.94 -42.30
N LEU A 515 -17.26 -7.08 -41.69
CA LEU A 515 -16.83 -8.30 -42.37
C LEU A 515 -17.64 -9.49 -41.86
N SER A 516 -17.64 -10.58 -42.62
CA SER A 516 -18.17 -11.87 -42.16
C SER A 516 -17.10 -12.69 -41.45
N GLY A 517 -17.51 -13.55 -40.52
CA GLY A 517 -16.62 -14.51 -39.84
C GLY A 517 -16.37 -14.17 -38.38
N SER A 518 -15.44 -14.90 -37.77
CA SER A 518 -15.04 -14.74 -36.37
C SER A 518 -13.57 -15.12 -36.19
N VAL A 519 -12.98 -14.62 -35.11
CA VAL A 519 -11.66 -15.01 -34.63
C VAL A 519 -11.76 -15.56 -33.21
N ASP A 520 -11.32 -16.79 -33.03
CA ASP A 520 -11.43 -17.56 -31.80
C ASP A 520 -10.06 -17.73 -31.16
N ILE A 521 -9.93 -17.28 -29.91
CA ILE A 521 -8.69 -17.30 -29.14
C ILE A 521 -8.85 -18.16 -27.89
N THR A 522 -7.82 -18.94 -27.57
CA THR A 522 -7.76 -19.73 -26.32
C THR A 522 -6.48 -19.44 -25.54
N ASN A 523 -6.56 -19.54 -24.23
CA ASN A 523 -5.41 -19.44 -23.32
C ASN A 523 -5.67 -20.25 -22.05
N TRP A 524 -4.61 -20.76 -21.43
CA TRP A 524 -4.71 -21.50 -20.17
C TRP A 524 -3.39 -21.53 -19.42
N MET A 525 -3.44 -21.75 -18.12
CA MET A 525 -2.27 -21.94 -17.26
C MET A 525 -2.59 -22.87 -16.12
N LEU A 526 -1.59 -23.67 -15.73
CA LEU A 526 -1.54 -24.42 -14.49
C LEU A 526 -0.42 -23.87 -13.62
N PHE A 527 -0.64 -23.82 -12.31
CA PHE A 527 0.37 -23.36 -11.37
C PHE A 527 0.42 -24.15 -10.07
N ALA A 528 1.60 -24.16 -9.49
CA ALA A 528 1.88 -24.62 -8.14
C ALA A 528 2.57 -23.51 -7.36
N ALA A 529 1.97 -23.12 -6.23
CA ALA A 529 2.51 -22.14 -5.31
C ALA A 529 2.97 -22.84 -4.03
N PHE A 530 4.12 -22.42 -3.52
CA PHE A 530 4.74 -22.94 -2.31
C PHE A 530 4.93 -21.80 -1.30
N PRO A 531 3.88 -21.37 -0.58
CA PRO A 531 4.02 -20.46 0.54
C PRO A 531 4.96 -21.04 1.61
N ASN A 532 5.76 -20.17 2.23
CA ASN A 532 6.73 -20.52 3.28
C ASN A 532 7.79 -21.55 2.82
N LEU A 533 8.11 -21.59 1.52
CA LEU A 533 9.13 -22.49 1.00
C LEU A 533 10.49 -22.15 1.61
N LEU A 534 11.14 -23.13 2.26
CA LEU A 534 12.40 -23.05 3.02
C LEU A 534 12.34 -22.17 4.29
N ARG A 535 11.69 -21.00 4.26
CA ARG A 535 11.53 -20.09 5.39
C ARG A 535 10.15 -19.44 5.37
N SER A 536 9.59 -19.17 6.56
CA SER A 536 8.35 -18.39 6.71
C SER A 536 8.44 -17.04 6.00
N GLY A 537 7.38 -16.67 5.27
CA GLY A 537 7.28 -15.44 4.48
C GLY A 537 7.76 -15.55 3.03
N ASN A 538 8.55 -16.59 2.70
CA ASN A 538 9.01 -16.83 1.33
C ASN A 538 7.90 -17.42 0.45
N LEU A 539 8.04 -17.28 -0.86
CA LEU A 539 7.11 -17.83 -1.84
C LEU A 539 7.89 -18.45 -3.01
N GLY A 540 7.66 -19.73 -3.28
CA GLY A 540 8.08 -20.36 -4.53
C GLY A 540 6.90 -20.51 -5.49
N GLY A 541 7.14 -20.41 -6.79
CA GLY A 541 6.12 -20.63 -7.81
C GLY A 541 6.67 -21.36 -9.02
N ILE A 542 5.88 -22.30 -9.54
CA ILE A 542 6.10 -22.94 -10.84
C ILE A 542 4.79 -22.84 -11.63
N LEU A 543 4.87 -22.42 -12.88
CA LEU A 543 3.71 -22.34 -13.76
C LEU A 543 4.04 -22.79 -15.18
N VAL A 544 3.02 -23.31 -15.84
CA VAL A 544 3.07 -23.73 -17.24
C VAL A 544 1.76 -23.37 -17.92
N GLY A 545 1.82 -22.86 -19.14
CA GLY A 545 0.60 -22.49 -19.84
C GLY A 545 0.80 -22.08 -21.28
N GLN A 546 -0.32 -21.83 -21.95
CA GLN A 546 -0.40 -21.31 -23.30
C GLN A 546 -0.88 -19.85 -23.25
N PRO A 547 -0.06 -18.88 -23.68
CA PRO A 547 -0.51 -17.52 -23.98
C PRO A 547 -1.69 -17.50 -24.97
N PRO A 548 -2.44 -16.39 -25.07
CA PRO A 548 -3.51 -16.22 -26.06
C PRO A 548 -3.06 -16.64 -27.46
N LYS A 549 -3.76 -17.64 -28.02
CA LYS A 549 -3.52 -18.22 -29.34
C LYS A 549 -4.78 -18.14 -30.18
N ILE A 550 -4.69 -17.62 -31.41
CA ILE A 550 -5.76 -17.75 -32.40
C ILE A 550 -5.86 -19.22 -32.86
N THR A 551 -6.94 -19.88 -32.47
CA THR A 551 -7.20 -21.29 -32.76
C THR A 551 -8.05 -21.50 -34.01
N SER A 552 -8.87 -20.51 -34.36
CA SER A 552 -9.67 -20.49 -35.56
C SER A 552 -9.92 -19.05 -35.98
N SER A 553 -9.86 -18.79 -37.28
CA SER A 553 -10.22 -17.52 -37.90
C SER A 553 -10.96 -17.86 -39.18
N THR A 554 -12.17 -17.33 -39.31
CA THR A 554 -13.08 -17.58 -40.45
C THR A 554 -13.34 -16.31 -41.25
N LEU A 555 -12.45 -15.31 -41.12
CA LEU A 555 -12.52 -14.08 -41.88
C LEU A 555 -12.31 -14.35 -43.38
N PRO A 556 -12.69 -13.43 -44.28
CA PRO A 556 -12.43 -13.60 -45.71
C PRO A 556 -10.93 -13.66 -46.01
N ASP A 557 -10.58 -14.26 -47.15
CA ASP A 557 -9.20 -14.29 -47.64
C ASP A 557 -8.61 -12.87 -47.67
N GLY A 558 -7.36 -12.75 -47.23
CA GLY A 558 -6.64 -11.49 -47.07
C GLY A 558 -6.72 -10.89 -45.67
N PHE A 559 -7.74 -11.24 -44.87
CA PHE A 559 -7.96 -10.65 -43.54
C PHE A 559 -7.46 -11.51 -42.38
N ASN A 560 -7.30 -12.82 -42.55
CA ASN A 560 -6.91 -13.68 -41.44
C ASN A 560 -5.47 -13.37 -41.00
N PHE A 561 -5.29 -13.12 -39.71
CA PHE A 561 -3.94 -13.03 -39.13
C PHE A 561 -3.21 -14.38 -39.16
N PRO A 562 -3.86 -15.53 -38.88
CA PRO A 562 -3.29 -16.82 -39.27
C PRO A 562 -3.09 -16.87 -40.79
N ASN A 563 -1.98 -17.45 -41.24
CA ASN A 563 -1.64 -17.61 -42.67
C ASN A 563 -1.61 -16.30 -43.47
N PHE A 564 -1.42 -15.14 -42.83
CA PHE A 564 -1.33 -13.85 -43.50
C PHE A 564 -0.14 -13.75 -44.49
N SER A 565 0.90 -14.56 -44.29
CA SER A 565 2.00 -14.78 -45.24
C SER A 565 1.57 -15.51 -46.52
N GLU A 566 0.53 -16.34 -46.43
CA GLU A 566 -0.02 -17.19 -47.49
C GLU A 566 -1.37 -16.66 -47.99
N GLY A 567 -1.52 -15.34 -48.06
CA GLY A 567 -2.74 -14.70 -48.56
C GLY A 567 -3.87 -14.53 -47.53
N GLY A 568 -3.62 -14.78 -46.25
CA GLY A 568 -4.57 -14.51 -45.16
C GLY A 568 -5.81 -15.39 -45.24
N THR A 569 -5.63 -16.68 -45.48
CA THR A 569 -6.70 -17.67 -45.62
C THR A 569 -7.27 -18.11 -44.26
N PRO A 570 -8.55 -18.52 -44.19
CA PRO A 570 -9.16 -19.05 -42.98
C PRO A 570 -8.35 -20.17 -42.33
N GLY A 571 -8.24 -20.14 -41.00
CA GLY A 571 -7.50 -21.13 -40.23
C GLY A 571 -7.08 -20.63 -38.86
N GLY A 572 -6.37 -21.47 -38.12
CA GLY A 572 -5.75 -21.12 -36.85
C GLY A 572 -4.23 -21.13 -36.94
N ARG A 573 -3.57 -20.62 -35.90
CA ARG A 573 -2.12 -20.79 -35.73
C ARG A 573 -1.78 -22.29 -35.68
N ARG A 574 -0.89 -22.72 -36.59
CA ARG A 574 -0.48 -24.13 -36.71
C ARG A 574 0.27 -24.61 -35.48
N ASP A 575 1.22 -23.81 -34.99
CA ASP A 575 2.03 -24.14 -33.84
C ASP A 575 1.46 -23.53 -32.55
N THR A 576 2.01 -23.97 -31.41
CA THR A 576 1.59 -23.54 -30.08
C THR A 576 2.81 -23.14 -29.27
N SER A 577 2.69 -22.01 -28.56
CA SER A 577 3.71 -21.55 -27.63
C SER A 577 3.42 -22.11 -26.25
N LEU A 578 4.47 -22.52 -25.56
CA LEU A 578 4.40 -22.99 -24.17
C LEU A 578 5.25 -22.09 -23.29
N HIS A 579 4.60 -21.41 -22.35
CA HIS A 579 5.23 -20.61 -21.31
C HIS A 579 5.51 -21.49 -20.10
N ILE A 580 6.76 -21.55 -19.65
CA ILE A 580 7.19 -22.25 -18.45
C ILE A 580 7.92 -21.23 -17.59
N GLU A 581 7.57 -21.12 -16.32
CA GLU A 581 8.23 -20.19 -15.41
C GLU A 581 8.42 -20.81 -14.02
N MET A 582 9.54 -20.43 -13.42
CA MET A 582 9.88 -20.75 -12.05
C MET A 582 10.48 -19.52 -11.37
N PHE A 583 10.06 -19.25 -10.15
CA PHE A 583 10.63 -18.17 -9.34
C PHE A 583 10.65 -18.52 -7.86
N TYR A 584 11.50 -17.80 -7.12
CA TYR A 584 11.59 -17.92 -5.67
C TYR A 584 11.77 -16.55 -5.03
N ARG A 585 10.75 -16.08 -4.30
CA ARG A 585 10.79 -14.84 -3.54
C ARG A 585 11.32 -15.12 -2.14
N ALA A 586 12.54 -14.68 -1.89
CA ALA A 586 13.16 -14.65 -0.57
C ALA A 586 12.81 -13.34 0.14
N GLN A 587 11.99 -13.41 1.19
CA GLN A 587 11.71 -12.29 2.07
C GLN A 587 12.90 -12.09 3.01
N LEU A 588 13.69 -11.04 2.77
CA LEU A 588 14.91 -10.77 3.52
C LEU A 588 14.60 -10.01 4.81
N THR A 589 13.75 -8.98 4.70
CA THR A 589 13.22 -8.18 5.80
C THR A 589 11.72 -7.91 5.55
N GLU A 590 11.02 -7.21 6.44
CA GLU A 590 9.61 -6.84 6.23
C GLU A 590 9.41 -5.91 5.01
N HIS A 591 10.46 -5.19 4.62
CA HIS A 591 10.41 -4.17 3.56
C HIS A 591 11.16 -4.57 2.29
N LEU A 592 11.91 -5.68 2.29
CA LEU A 592 12.75 -6.08 1.16
C LEU A 592 12.57 -7.56 0.82
N ALA A 593 12.18 -7.82 -0.42
CA ALA A 593 12.16 -9.14 -1.02
C ALA A 593 13.11 -9.22 -2.23
N LEU A 594 13.83 -10.33 -2.35
CA LEU A 594 14.66 -10.64 -3.51
C LEU A 594 14.09 -11.86 -4.24
N THR A 595 13.81 -11.71 -5.52
CA THR A 595 13.13 -12.72 -6.34
C THR A 595 13.98 -13.05 -7.58
N PRO A 596 14.88 -14.04 -7.50
CA PRO A 596 15.36 -14.72 -8.69
C PRO A 596 14.21 -15.45 -9.39
N GLY A 597 14.17 -15.35 -10.71
CA GLY A 597 13.23 -16.08 -11.53
C GLY A 597 13.73 -16.30 -12.95
N PHE A 598 13.15 -17.29 -13.60
CA PHE A 598 13.46 -17.67 -14.96
C PHE A 598 12.20 -18.14 -15.65
N LEU A 599 12.04 -17.71 -16.90
CA LEU A 599 10.97 -18.20 -17.77
C LEU A 599 11.52 -18.62 -19.13
N VAL A 600 10.81 -19.55 -19.74
CA VAL A 600 11.06 -20.09 -21.07
C VAL A 600 9.77 -20.02 -21.86
N VAL A 601 9.83 -19.47 -23.06
CA VAL A 601 8.75 -19.53 -24.04
C VAL A 601 9.23 -20.37 -25.20
N LEU A 602 8.66 -21.56 -25.33
CA LEU A 602 8.87 -22.43 -26.48
C LEU A 602 8.02 -21.92 -27.65
N ASN A 603 8.57 -21.96 -28.87
CA ASN A 603 7.91 -21.54 -30.11
C ASN A 603 7.24 -20.17 -29.99
N PRO A 604 7.96 -19.09 -29.60
CA PRO A 604 7.36 -17.76 -29.43
C PRO A 604 6.65 -17.29 -30.71
N ASP A 605 5.66 -16.42 -30.58
CA ASP A 605 4.74 -16.02 -31.67
C ASP A 605 3.93 -17.17 -32.28
N HIS A 606 3.74 -18.28 -31.54
CA HIS A 606 3.09 -19.50 -32.05
C HIS A 606 3.69 -19.99 -33.37
N ASN A 607 5.02 -19.96 -33.47
CA ASN A 607 5.79 -20.39 -34.65
C ASN A 607 6.91 -21.33 -34.19
N ALA A 608 6.88 -22.59 -34.65
CA ALA A 608 7.90 -23.58 -34.30
C ALA A 608 9.25 -23.36 -35.01
N ALA A 609 9.30 -22.47 -36.01
CA ALA A 609 10.57 -22.04 -36.62
C ALA A 609 11.36 -21.09 -35.72
N ASN A 610 10.70 -20.46 -34.72
CA ASN A 610 11.36 -19.53 -33.82
C ASN A 610 12.14 -20.24 -32.73
N ASP A 611 13.34 -19.75 -32.45
CA ASP A 611 14.13 -20.20 -31.31
C ASP A 611 13.39 -19.93 -29.99
N SER A 612 13.59 -20.82 -29.02
CA SER A 612 13.02 -20.64 -27.68
C SER A 612 13.56 -19.37 -27.03
N LEU A 613 12.65 -18.60 -26.42
CA LEU A 613 13.00 -17.40 -25.66
C LEU A 613 13.24 -17.78 -24.20
N PHE A 614 14.41 -17.45 -23.70
CA PHE A 614 14.81 -17.61 -22.31
C PHE A 614 14.94 -16.23 -21.69
N VAL A 615 14.29 -15.99 -20.55
CA VAL A 615 14.41 -14.74 -19.80
C VAL A 615 14.78 -15.07 -18.36
N GLY A 616 15.93 -14.57 -17.92
CA GLY A 616 16.37 -14.62 -16.53
C GLY A 616 16.24 -13.24 -15.89
N THR A 617 15.74 -13.18 -14.66
CA THR A 617 15.62 -11.93 -13.92
C THR A 617 15.94 -12.12 -12.43
N LEU A 618 16.52 -11.08 -11.84
CA LEU A 618 16.66 -10.92 -10.41
C LEU A 618 15.96 -9.62 -10.03
N ARG A 619 14.80 -9.74 -9.36
CA ARG A 619 13.95 -8.62 -8.93
C ARG A 619 14.14 -8.33 -7.44
N ALA A 620 14.62 -7.14 -7.09
CA ALA A 620 14.59 -6.62 -5.72
C ALA A 620 13.36 -5.72 -5.56
N THR A 621 12.49 -6.01 -4.59
CA THR A 621 11.26 -5.26 -4.32
C THR A 621 11.33 -4.65 -2.92
N PHE A 622 11.30 -3.33 -2.86
CA PHE A 622 11.20 -2.54 -1.64
C PHE A 622 9.75 -2.14 -1.42
N ARG A 623 9.23 -2.28 -0.20
CA ARG A 623 7.86 -1.93 0.18
C ARG A 623 7.88 -1.06 1.43
N PHE A 624 7.14 0.04 1.42
CA PHE A 624 7.10 1.00 2.53
C PHE A 624 5.75 1.70 2.63
#